data_AF-A0A1B6DFX0-F1
#
_entry.id   AF-A0A1B6DFX0-F1
#
_cell.length_a   1.000
_cell.length_b   1.000
_cell.length_c   1.000
_cell.angle_alpha   90.00
_cell.angle_beta   90.00
_cell.angle_gamma   90.00
#
_symmetry.space_group_name_H-M   'P 1'
#
loop_
_entity.id
_entity.type
_entity.pdbx_description
1 polymer ?
#
loop_
_entity_poly.entity_id
_entity_poly.type
_entity_poly.pdbx_seq_one_letter_code
_entity_poly.pdbx_strand_id
1 'polypeptide(L)'
;MYDAVHPIKDWVELKRRVGPYRRCFVYTHSSMPGEPLVVLHVALTKEIISSLKGITTAEGPESQVNESQPLGNEDPNLIKALIFYSISSTQKGLQGIELGNYLIKDAVNYLITEYPQATMFSTLSPIPTFRIWLIERIKLAEKGEQIFPTGLWNEVLQYLSSNKKEPDWAHLREVIVSNSWYHNPELICLLKNPLMVCCSRYLYVEKRRGYAYDSVANFHLRNGAVMWRLNWLADVSPRGLTNSCGMMVNYRYYLEQAEDNSLNYVQNQKINVCDQIAALSTSLTAKL
;
A
#
# COMPACT_ATOMS: atom_id res chain seq x y z
N MET A 1 -8.58 -2.80 -20.19
CA MET A 1 -9.28 -2.70 -18.89
C MET A 1 -8.35 -1.98 -17.94
N TYR A 2 -8.70 -0.75 -17.53
CA TYR A 2 -7.74 0.23 -16.99
C TYR A 2 -7.57 0.14 -15.46
N ASP A 3 -7.09 -0.99 -14.95
CA ASP A 3 -6.60 -1.06 -13.56
C ASP A 3 -5.07 -1.13 -13.57
N ALA A 4 -4.45 0.01 -13.26
CA ALA A 4 -3.01 0.17 -13.22
C ALA A 4 -2.40 -0.32 -11.90
N VAL A 5 -3.20 -0.66 -10.89
CA VAL A 5 -2.73 -1.07 -9.56
C VAL A 5 -2.78 -2.60 -9.44
N HIS A 6 -3.93 -3.20 -9.74
CA HIS A 6 -4.15 -4.65 -9.72
C HIS A 6 -4.82 -5.08 -11.03
N PRO A 7 -4.04 -5.56 -12.03
CA PRO A 7 -4.58 -5.97 -13.32
C PRO A 7 -5.70 -6.99 -13.14
N ILE A 8 -6.84 -6.74 -13.77
CA ILE A 8 -8.00 -7.63 -13.75
C ILE A 8 -7.70 -8.79 -14.71
N LYS A 9 -7.75 -10.02 -14.19
CA LYS A 9 -7.37 -11.23 -14.92
C LYS A 9 -8.44 -11.68 -15.90
N ASP A 10 -9.70 -11.64 -15.49
CA ASP A 10 -10.82 -12.16 -16.26
C ASP A 10 -12.16 -11.44 -15.93
N TRP A 11 -13.21 -11.81 -16.67
CA TRP A 11 -14.55 -11.26 -16.50
C TRP A 11 -15.18 -11.63 -15.14
N VAL A 12 -14.83 -12.77 -14.58
CA VAL A 12 -15.34 -13.24 -13.28
C VAL A 12 -14.78 -12.35 -12.17
N GLU A 13 -13.49 -11.99 -12.25
CA GLU A 13 -12.86 -11.03 -11.35
C GLU A 13 -13.48 -9.64 -11.47
N LEU A 14 -13.75 -9.17 -12.70
CA LEU A 14 -14.43 -7.88 -12.88
C LEU A 14 -15.81 -7.90 -12.21
N LYS A 15 -16.61 -8.94 -12.45
CA LYS A 15 -17.94 -9.11 -11.83
C LYS A 15 -17.84 -9.09 -10.30
N ARG A 16 -16.82 -9.72 -9.71
CA ARG A 16 -16.57 -9.68 -8.26
C ARG A 16 -16.22 -8.28 -7.79
N ARG A 17 -15.39 -7.54 -8.52
CA ARG A 17 -14.96 -6.17 -8.16
C ARG A 17 -16.07 -5.12 -8.26
N VAL A 18 -17.19 -5.44 -8.91
CA VAL A 18 -18.40 -4.59 -8.97
C VAL A 18 -19.60 -5.24 -8.29
N GLY A 19 -19.38 -6.37 -7.58
CA GLY A 19 -20.42 -7.13 -6.91
C GLY A 19 -20.71 -6.63 -5.48
N PRO A 20 -21.40 -7.46 -4.67
CA PRO A 20 -21.66 -7.14 -3.28
C PRO A 20 -20.39 -6.83 -2.49
N TYR A 21 -20.50 -5.94 -1.51
CA TYR A 21 -19.40 -5.43 -0.70
C TYR A 21 -18.29 -4.74 -1.52
N ARG A 22 -18.59 -4.33 -2.77
CA ARG A 22 -17.70 -3.56 -3.62
C ARG A 22 -18.43 -2.37 -4.21
N ARG A 23 -17.70 -1.27 -4.39
CA ARG A 23 -18.18 -0.09 -5.11
C ARG A 23 -17.09 0.34 -6.08
N CYS A 24 -17.50 0.76 -7.27
CA CYS A 24 -16.62 1.25 -8.31
C CYS A 24 -17.13 2.62 -8.75
N PHE A 25 -16.30 3.64 -8.57
CA PHE A 25 -16.59 5.00 -8.99
C PHE A 25 -15.71 5.36 -10.18
N VAL A 26 -16.30 6.09 -11.12
CA VAL A 26 -15.64 6.49 -12.36
C VAL A 26 -15.92 7.96 -12.60
N TYR A 27 -14.88 8.74 -12.86
CA TYR A 27 -15.03 10.05 -13.49
C TYR A 27 -14.90 9.92 -15.00
N THR A 28 -15.88 10.47 -15.70
CA THR A 28 -15.88 10.64 -17.16
C THR A 28 -16.01 12.12 -17.48
N HIS A 29 -15.61 12.51 -18.69
CA HIS A 29 -15.85 13.86 -19.19
C HIS A 29 -17.17 13.88 -19.96
N SER A 30 -17.94 14.97 -19.89
CA SER A 30 -19.23 15.08 -20.60
C SER A 30 -19.11 14.89 -22.11
N SER A 31 -17.99 15.31 -22.70
CA SER A 31 -17.69 15.09 -24.13
C SER A 31 -17.17 13.69 -24.46
N MET A 32 -16.81 12.88 -23.45
CA MET A 32 -16.32 11.51 -23.60
C MET A 32 -16.95 10.59 -22.53
N PRO A 33 -18.29 10.44 -22.53
CA PRO A 33 -19.00 9.76 -21.44
C PRO A 33 -18.69 8.26 -21.37
N GLY A 34 -18.26 7.65 -22.49
CA GLY A 34 -17.86 6.24 -22.54
C GLY A 34 -16.40 5.99 -22.13
N GLU A 35 -15.61 7.04 -21.89
CA GLU A 35 -14.19 6.91 -21.56
C GLU A 35 -13.93 7.27 -20.09
N PRO A 36 -13.60 6.28 -19.23
CA PRO A 36 -13.20 6.57 -17.86
C PRO A 36 -11.91 7.38 -17.87
N LEU A 37 -11.83 8.46 -17.08
CA LEU A 37 -10.60 9.23 -16.84
C LEU A 37 -9.87 8.72 -15.59
N VAL A 38 -10.64 8.48 -14.52
CA VAL A 38 -10.14 7.90 -13.27
C VAL A 38 -11.14 6.87 -12.79
N VAL A 39 -10.63 5.72 -12.35
CA VAL A 39 -11.40 4.62 -11.77
C VAL A 39 -10.95 4.40 -10.33
N LEU A 40 -11.91 4.33 -9.41
CA LEU A 40 -11.72 4.08 -7.99
C LEU A 40 -12.48 2.83 -7.59
N HIS A 41 -11.78 1.83 -7.07
CA HIS A 41 -12.40 0.65 -6.48
C HIS A 41 -12.34 0.72 -4.95
N VAL A 42 -13.48 0.40 -4.34
CA VAL A 42 -13.70 0.42 -2.90
C VAL A 42 -14.19 -0.95 -2.44
N ALA A 43 -13.60 -1.48 -1.37
CA ALA A 43 -14.11 -2.64 -0.66
C ALA A 43 -14.79 -2.21 0.63
N LEU A 44 -16.00 -2.73 0.85
CA LEU A 44 -16.81 -2.49 2.05
C LEU A 44 -16.50 -3.63 3.04
N THR A 45 -15.95 -3.29 4.21
CA THR A 45 -15.43 -4.28 5.16
C THR A 45 -15.82 -3.95 6.60
N LYS A 46 -15.65 -4.93 7.50
CA LYS A 46 -15.85 -4.75 8.94
C LYS A 46 -14.70 -4.02 9.64
N GLU A 47 -13.51 -4.06 9.05
CA GLU A 47 -12.28 -3.52 9.61
C GLU A 47 -11.29 -3.08 8.52
N ILE A 48 -10.28 -2.29 8.91
CA ILE A 48 -9.19 -1.89 8.02
C ILE A 48 -8.32 -3.11 7.71
N ILE A 49 -8.38 -3.55 6.45
CA ILE A 49 -7.66 -4.73 5.98
C ILE A 49 -6.15 -4.51 5.90
N SER A 50 -5.40 -5.60 5.97
CA SER A 50 -3.93 -5.64 5.87
C SER A 50 -3.43 -6.39 4.64
N SER A 51 -4.29 -7.06 3.86
CA SER A 51 -3.88 -7.86 2.70
C SER A 51 -4.94 -7.85 1.59
N LEU A 52 -4.48 -7.99 0.35
CA LEU A 52 -5.33 -8.10 -0.83
C LEU A 52 -5.96 -9.47 -1.04
N LYS A 53 -5.50 -10.51 -0.31
CA LYS A 53 -6.02 -11.89 -0.47
C LYS A 53 -7.55 -11.89 -0.39
N GLY A 54 -8.14 -11.39 0.71
CA GLY A 54 -9.59 -11.32 0.87
C GLY A 54 -10.35 -10.29 0.00
N ILE A 55 -9.67 -9.45 -0.79
CA ILE A 55 -10.37 -8.58 -1.77
C ILE A 55 -10.47 -9.26 -3.13
N THR A 56 -9.36 -9.87 -3.56
CA THR A 56 -9.16 -10.34 -4.93
C THR A 56 -9.43 -11.83 -5.09
N THR A 57 -9.25 -12.64 -4.04
CA THR A 57 -9.63 -14.05 -4.04
C THR A 57 -11.09 -14.21 -3.58
N ALA A 58 -11.70 -15.34 -3.92
CA ALA A 58 -13.07 -15.68 -3.54
C ALA A 58 -13.23 -16.00 -2.03
N GLU A 59 -12.26 -15.58 -1.20
CA GLU A 59 -12.15 -15.80 0.25
C GLU A 59 -12.50 -14.52 1.05
N GLY A 60 -13.10 -13.52 0.39
CA GLY A 60 -13.53 -12.27 1.03
C GLY A 60 -14.71 -12.46 2.00
N PRO A 61 -15.28 -11.37 2.55
CA PRO A 61 -16.49 -11.47 3.37
C PRO A 61 -17.67 -12.16 2.67
N GLU A 62 -17.64 -12.28 1.34
CA GLU A 62 -18.54 -13.16 0.56
C GLU A 62 -18.50 -14.63 1.03
N SER A 63 -17.35 -15.15 1.50
CA SER A 63 -17.21 -16.53 2.01
C SER A 63 -17.80 -16.72 3.42
N GLN A 64 -18.17 -15.65 4.10
CA GLN A 64 -18.95 -15.70 5.34
C GLN A 64 -20.45 -15.55 5.08
N VAL A 65 -20.85 -15.36 3.82
CA VAL A 65 -22.25 -15.43 3.41
C VAL A 65 -22.57 -16.90 3.21
N ASN A 66 -23.29 -17.50 4.17
CA ASN A 66 -23.90 -18.81 4.02
C ASN A 66 -24.57 -18.91 2.64
N GLU A 67 -24.39 -20.02 1.93
CA GLU A 67 -25.04 -20.33 0.63
C GLU A 67 -26.57 -20.22 0.64
N SER A 68 -27.16 -19.97 1.82
CA SER A 68 -28.59 -19.77 2.07
C SER A 68 -29.07 -18.32 1.97
N GLN A 69 -28.18 -17.32 1.86
CA GLN A 69 -28.61 -15.93 1.65
C GLN A 69 -28.75 -15.60 0.17
N PRO A 70 -29.85 -14.96 -0.26
CA PRO A 70 -30.02 -14.57 -1.66
C PRO A 70 -28.86 -13.67 -2.09
N LEU A 71 -28.23 -14.00 -3.21
CA LEU A 71 -27.23 -13.14 -3.86
C LEU A 71 -27.79 -11.72 -3.98
N GLY A 72 -27.20 -10.77 -3.27
CA GLY A 72 -27.46 -9.33 -3.49
C GLY A 72 -27.82 -8.50 -2.28
N ASN A 73 -28.07 -9.08 -1.10
CA ASN A 73 -28.30 -8.28 0.10
C ASN A 73 -27.01 -8.15 0.92
N GLU A 74 -26.39 -6.98 0.85
CA GLU A 74 -25.31 -6.57 1.75
C GLU A 74 -25.90 -6.31 3.15
N ASP A 75 -25.23 -6.76 4.22
CA ASP A 75 -25.63 -6.39 5.59
C ASP A 75 -24.93 -5.07 5.96
N PRO A 76 -25.68 -3.95 6.10
CA PRO A 76 -25.08 -2.66 6.47
C PRO A 76 -24.34 -2.71 7.80
N ASN A 77 -24.76 -3.57 8.74
CA ASN A 77 -24.13 -3.67 10.06
C ASN A 77 -22.71 -4.22 10.02
N LEU A 78 -22.35 -4.95 8.96
CA LEU A 78 -21.01 -5.47 8.74
C LEU A 78 -20.08 -4.44 8.09
N ILE A 79 -20.62 -3.35 7.53
CA ILE A 79 -19.87 -2.34 6.80
C ILE A 79 -19.48 -1.22 7.77
N LYS A 80 -18.25 -1.28 8.28
CA LYS A 80 -17.69 -0.28 9.20
C LYS A 80 -16.49 0.45 8.63
N ALA A 81 -15.82 -0.15 7.65
CA ALA A 81 -14.64 0.38 6.99
C ALA A 81 -14.80 0.40 5.46
N LEU A 82 -14.36 1.50 4.86
CA LEU A 82 -14.31 1.71 3.42
C LEU A 82 -12.86 1.69 2.97
N ILE A 83 -12.51 0.71 2.14
CA ILE A 83 -11.13 0.46 1.74
C ILE A 83 -10.92 0.82 0.27
N PHE A 84 -10.20 1.90 0.02
CA PHE A 84 -9.78 2.31 -1.33
C PHE A 84 -8.53 1.51 -1.74
N TYR A 85 -8.73 0.43 -2.49
CA TYR A 85 -7.64 -0.51 -2.80
C TYR A 85 -7.08 -0.35 -4.22
N SER A 86 -7.77 0.38 -5.10
CA SER A 86 -7.25 0.70 -6.44
C SER A 86 -7.75 2.06 -6.90
N ILE A 87 -6.80 2.91 -7.31
CA ILE A 87 -7.07 4.22 -7.92
C ILE A 87 -6.22 4.30 -9.18
N SER A 88 -6.87 4.36 -10.34
CA SER A 88 -6.20 4.29 -11.63
C SER A 88 -6.59 5.48 -12.50
N SER A 89 -5.61 6.30 -12.89
CA SER A 89 -5.77 7.24 -14.00
C SER A 89 -5.59 6.48 -15.31
N THR A 90 -6.55 6.60 -16.21
CA THR A 90 -6.54 5.89 -17.50
C THR A 90 -5.79 6.69 -18.57
N GLN A 91 -5.75 8.01 -18.43
CA GLN A 91 -5.19 8.94 -19.41
C GLN A 91 -3.84 9.49 -18.94
N LYS A 92 -2.74 9.05 -19.58
CA LYS A 92 -1.38 9.53 -19.27
C LYS A 92 -1.22 11.04 -19.47
N GLY A 93 -1.93 11.61 -20.44
CA GLY A 93 -1.89 13.05 -20.73
C GLY A 93 -2.43 13.94 -19.61
N LEU A 94 -3.20 13.38 -18.67
CA LEU A 94 -3.74 14.10 -17.51
C LEU A 94 -2.90 13.89 -16.24
N GLN A 95 -1.69 13.35 -16.38
CA GLN A 95 -0.80 13.14 -15.24
C GLN A 95 -0.46 14.49 -14.58
N GLY A 96 -0.71 14.58 -13.27
CA GLY A 96 -0.53 15.81 -12.50
C GLY A 96 -1.82 16.57 -12.23
N ILE A 97 -2.92 16.24 -12.92
CA ILE A 97 -4.25 16.74 -12.56
C ILE A 97 -4.78 15.87 -11.41
N GLU A 98 -5.18 16.50 -10.31
CA GLU A 98 -5.57 15.83 -9.05
C GLU A 98 -6.98 15.20 -9.10
N LEU A 99 -7.43 14.71 -10.26
CA LEU A 99 -8.77 14.11 -10.43
C LEU A 99 -9.04 12.97 -9.44
N GLY A 100 -8.01 12.17 -9.12
CA GLY A 100 -8.13 11.10 -8.14
C GLY A 100 -8.43 11.58 -6.72
N ASN A 101 -7.99 12.79 -6.33
CA ASN A 101 -8.28 13.36 -5.02
C ASN A 101 -9.77 13.70 -4.90
N TYR A 102 -10.31 14.42 -5.89
CA TYR A 102 -11.73 14.75 -5.95
C TYR A 102 -12.60 13.50 -5.96
N LEU A 103 -12.20 12.48 -6.74
CA LEU A 103 -12.95 11.22 -6.80
C LEU A 103 -13.03 10.51 -5.45
N ILE A 104 -11.96 10.51 -4.65
CA ILE A 104 -12.00 9.95 -3.29
C ILE A 104 -12.97 10.73 -2.41
N LYS A 105 -12.92 12.08 -2.43
CA LYS A 105 -13.80 12.92 -1.62
C LYS A 105 -15.28 12.73 -1.96
N ASP A 106 -15.61 12.73 -3.25
CA ASP A 106 -16.99 12.52 -3.72
C ASP A 106 -17.47 11.10 -3.39
N ALA A 107 -16.61 10.09 -3.60
CA ALA A 107 -16.93 8.72 -3.23
C ALA A 107 -17.17 8.57 -1.73
N VAL A 108 -16.36 9.22 -0.87
CA VAL A 108 -16.57 9.24 0.58
C VAL A 108 -17.92 9.86 0.93
N ASN A 109 -18.25 11.03 0.38
CA ASN A 109 -19.53 11.71 0.66
C ASN A 109 -20.74 10.86 0.24
N TYR A 110 -20.64 10.21 -0.92
CA TYR A 110 -21.66 9.28 -1.40
C TYR A 110 -21.80 8.07 -0.46
N LEU A 111 -20.68 7.42 -0.12
CA LEU A 111 -20.67 6.20 0.70
C LEU A 111 -21.09 6.44 2.15
N ILE A 112 -20.86 7.63 2.72
CA ILE A 112 -21.35 7.99 4.06
C ILE A 112 -22.87 8.14 4.05
N THR A 113 -23.43 8.67 2.97
CA THR A 113 -24.88 8.79 2.81
C THR A 113 -25.53 7.40 2.70
N GLU A 114 -24.87 6.48 1.99
CA GLU A 114 -25.32 5.08 1.83
C GLU A 114 -25.09 4.24 3.11
N TYR A 115 -23.99 4.46 3.82
CA TYR A 115 -23.57 3.70 5.02
C TYR A 115 -23.14 4.62 6.18
N PRO A 116 -24.09 5.26 6.89
CA PRO A 116 -23.79 6.21 7.96
C PRO A 116 -22.98 5.63 9.13
N GLN A 117 -23.03 4.31 9.34
CA GLN A 117 -22.29 3.58 10.38
C GLN A 117 -20.81 3.37 10.04
N ALA A 118 -20.39 3.61 8.79
CA ALA A 118 -19.00 3.48 8.39
C ALA A 118 -18.17 4.67 8.91
N THR A 119 -17.19 4.37 9.76
CA THR A 119 -16.37 5.39 10.45
C THR A 119 -14.89 5.27 10.11
N MET A 120 -14.49 4.22 9.39
CA MET A 120 -13.10 3.93 9.07
C MET A 120 -12.86 4.07 7.56
N PHE A 121 -12.15 5.11 7.16
CA PHE A 121 -11.80 5.35 5.76
C PHE A 121 -10.31 5.13 5.59
N SER A 122 -9.92 4.16 4.77
CA SER A 122 -8.50 3.84 4.59
C SER A 122 -8.21 3.34 3.20
N THR A 123 -6.97 3.48 2.76
CA THR A 123 -6.50 2.79 1.56
C THR A 123 -5.85 1.47 1.93
N LEU A 124 -5.61 0.64 0.92
CA LEU A 124 -4.54 -0.37 0.94
C LEU A 124 -3.69 -0.13 -0.31
N SER A 125 -2.60 0.62 -0.15
CA SER A 125 -1.85 1.19 -1.27
C SER A 125 -0.53 0.46 -1.52
N PRO A 126 -0.11 0.30 -2.79
CA PRO A 126 1.18 -0.28 -3.15
C PRO A 126 2.33 0.68 -2.83
N ILE A 127 3.56 0.13 -2.83
CA ILE A 127 4.80 0.90 -2.61
C ILE A 127 5.74 0.69 -3.80
N PRO A 128 5.44 1.29 -4.98
CA PRO A 128 5.92 0.83 -6.29
C PRO A 128 7.43 0.81 -6.45
N THR A 129 8.15 1.74 -5.81
CA THR A 129 9.59 1.95 -6.02
C THR A 129 10.45 1.55 -4.82
N PHE A 130 9.87 0.88 -3.80
CA PHE A 130 10.62 0.49 -2.61
C PHE A 130 11.73 -0.51 -2.91
N ARG A 131 11.47 -1.57 -3.68
CA ARG A 131 12.50 -2.59 -3.97
C ARG A 131 13.68 -1.99 -4.73
N ILE A 132 13.42 -1.06 -5.66
CA ILE A 132 14.47 -0.35 -6.41
C ILE A 132 15.36 0.42 -5.44
N TRP A 133 14.75 1.24 -4.57
CA TRP A 133 15.48 1.96 -3.53
C TRP A 133 16.28 1.03 -2.62
N LEU A 134 15.69 -0.10 -2.19
CA LEU A 134 16.36 -1.08 -1.33
C LEU A 134 17.59 -1.68 -2.00
N ILE A 135 17.48 -2.06 -3.28
CA ILE A 135 18.61 -2.61 -4.05
C ILE A 135 19.74 -1.59 -4.18
N GLU A 136 19.42 -0.31 -4.42
CA GLU A 136 20.44 0.75 -4.47
C GLU A 136 21.16 0.89 -3.13
N ARG A 137 20.44 0.82 -2.02
CA ARG A 137 21.02 0.90 -0.67
C ARG A 137 21.87 -0.33 -0.33
N ILE A 138 21.46 -1.54 -0.76
CA ILE A 138 22.28 -2.75 -0.62
C ILE A 138 23.57 -2.65 -1.44
N LYS A 139 23.54 -2.11 -2.66
CA LYS A 139 24.75 -1.89 -3.48
C LYS A 139 25.75 -0.92 -2.86
N LEU A 140 25.29 0.05 -2.07
CA LEU A 140 26.17 0.94 -1.31
C LEU A 140 26.77 0.19 -0.11
N ALA A 141 25.98 -0.64 0.58
CA ALA A 141 26.48 -1.51 1.64
C ALA A 141 27.51 -2.54 1.14
N GLU A 142 27.35 -3.08 -0.08
CA GLU A 142 28.34 -3.92 -0.77
C GLU A 142 29.71 -3.22 -0.90
N LYS A 143 29.73 -1.88 -1.00
CA LYS A 143 30.95 -1.07 -1.09
C LYS A 143 31.50 -0.65 0.29
N GLY A 144 30.89 -1.12 1.38
CA GLY A 144 31.29 -0.82 2.75
C GLY A 144 30.66 0.46 3.33
N GLU A 145 29.71 1.09 2.64
CA GLU A 145 28.99 2.25 3.19
C GLU A 145 28.01 1.82 4.28
N GLN A 146 28.03 2.51 5.44
CA GLN A 146 27.08 2.26 6.52
C GLN A 146 25.75 2.94 6.22
N ILE A 147 24.93 2.28 5.41
CA ILE A 147 23.60 2.78 5.00
C ILE A 147 22.49 2.23 5.89
N PHE A 148 22.65 1.00 6.34
CA PHE A 148 21.75 0.35 7.28
C PHE A 148 22.46 0.18 8.63
N PRO A 149 21.74 0.24 9.76
CA PRO A 149 22.26 -0.19 11.05
C PRO A 149 22.68 -1.64 10.87
N THR A 150 23.98 -1.90 10.93
CA THR A 150 24.55 -3.20 10.56
C THR A 150 23.91 -4.33 11.37
N GLY A 151 23.61 -4.05 12.65
CA GLY A 151 22.92 -4.97 13.54
C GLY A 151 21.55 -5.48 13.05
N LEU A 152 20.84 -4.72 12.22
CA LEU A 152 19.54 -5.11 11.69
C LEU A 152 19.63 -6.29 10.72
N TRP A 153 20.71 -6.37 9.94
CA TRP A 153 20.88 -7.36 8.88
C TRP A 153 21.77 -8.54 9.27
N ASN A 154 22.37 -8.51 10.46
CA ASN A 154 23.34 -9.53 10.90
C ASN A 154 22.79 -10.96 10.82
N GLU A 155 21.58 -11.21 11.32
CA GLU A 155 20.98 -12.55 11.30
C GLU A 155 20.73 -13.04 9.87
N VAL A 156 20.24 -12.16 9.00
CA VAL A 156 20.00 -12.45 7.57
C VAL A 156 21.33 -12.75 6.87
N LEU A 157 22.34 -11.91 7.07
CA LEU A 157 23.65 -12.04 6.42
C LEU A 157 24.39 -13.28 6.92
N GLN A 158 24.29 -13.62 8.20
CA GLN A 158 24.86 -14.84 8.77
C GLN A 158 24.21 -16.10 8.20
N TYR A 159 22.88 -16.08 8.05
CA TYR A 159 22.15 -17.17 7.42
C TYR A 159 22.58 -17.38 5.97
N LEU A 160 22.71 -16.28 5.21
CA LEU A 160 23.08 -16.31 3.80
C LEU A 160 24.56 -16.65 3.56
N SER A 161 25.46 -16.30 4.49
CA SER A 161 26.90 -16.46 4.28
C SER A 161 27.43 -17.88 4.48
N SER A 162 26.62 -18.84 4.96
CA SER A 162 27.01 -20.25 5.13
C SER A 162 28.38 -20.45 5.80
N ASN A 163 28.65 -19.72 6.89
CA ASN A 163 29.92 -19.68 7.64
C ASN A 163 31.12 -18.95 6.99
N LYS A 164 30.92 -18.12 5.96
CA LYS A 164 31.96 -17.15 5.55
C LYS A 164 32.15 -16.08 6.64
N LYS A 165 33.38 -15.58 6.79
CA LYS A 165 33.73 -14.53 7.78
C LYS A 165 33.14 -13.15 7.47
N GLU A 166 32.77 -12.89 6.23
CA GLU A 166 32.33 -11.57 5.75
C GLU A 166 30.84 -11.57 5.36
N PRO A 167 30.13 -10.45 5.57
CA PRO A 167 28.72 -10.32 5.20
C PRO A 167 28.53 -10.37 3.68
N ASP A 168 27.72 -11.32 3.20
CA ASP A 168 27.48 -11.54 1.77
C ASP A 168 26.30 -10.68 1.25
N TRP A 169 26.54 -9.37 1.16
CA TRP A 169 25.55 -8.40 0.65
C TRP A 169 25.17 -8.67 -0.82
N ALA A 170 26.11 -9.20 -1.62
CA ALA A 170 25.86 -9.56 -3.00
C ALA A 170 24.84 -10.70 -3.11
N HIS A 171 24.96 -11.74 -2.28
CA HIS A 171 23.98 -12.82 -2.23
C HIS A 171 22.61 -12.34 -1.73
N LEU A 172 22.58 -11.46 -0.71
CA LEU A 172 21.33 -10.82 -0.28
C LEU A 172 20.64 -10.07 -1.43
N ARG A 173 21.39 -9.30 -2.22
CA ARG A 173 20.84 -8.59 -3.38
C ARG A 173 20.24 -9.55 -4.40
N GLU A 174 20.93 -10.64 -4.72
CA GLU A 174 20.43 -11.66 -5.65
C GLU A 174 19.12 -12.28 -5.15
N VAL A 175 19.07 -12.64 -3.87
CA VAL A 175 17.89 -13.20 -3.21
C VAL A 175 16.70 -12.22 -3.28
N ILE A 176 16.91 -10.93 -3.01
CA ILE A 176 15.85 -9.90 -3.11
C ILE A 176 15.40 -9.66 -4.56
N VAL A 177 16.33 -9.63 -5.53
CA VAL A 177 16.01 -9.38 -6.95
C VAL A 177 15.21 -10.54 -7.55
N SER A 178 15.62 -11.77 -7.27
CA SER A 178 15.00 -13.00 -7.79
C SER A 178 13.69 -13.37 -7.09
N ASN A 179 13.36 -12.71 -5.96
CA ASN A 179 12.26 -13.08 -5.05
C ASN A 179 12.38 -14.51 -4.47
N SER A 180 13.55 -15.16 -4.56
CA SER A 180 13.74 -16.55 -4.12
C SER A 180 13.51 -16.74 -2.61
N TRP A 181 13.74 -15.69 -1.81
CA TRP A 181 13.48 -15.70 -0.36
C TRP A 181 12.04 -16.06 0.00
N TYR A 182 11.06 -15.74 -0.86
CA TYR A 182 9.65 -15.99 -0.58
C TYR A 182 9.29 -17.48 -0.59
N HIS A 183 10.16 -18.34 -1.11
CA HIS A 183 9.99 -19.80 -1.07
C HIS A 183 10.65 -20.45 0.14
N ASN A 184 11.43 -19.71 0.94
CA ASN A 184 12.11 -20.21 2.13
C ASN A 184 11.46 -19.60 3.40
N PRO A 185 10.75 -20.41 4.22
CA PRO A 185 10.09 -19.93 5.45
C PRO A 185 11.03 -19.25 6.46
N GLU A 186 12.28 -19.71 6.56
CA GLU A 186 13.27 -19.13 7.47
C GLU A 186 13.67 -17.73 7.00
N LEU A 187 13.93 -17.55 5.70
CA LEU A 187 14.21 -16.24 5.12
C LEU A 187 13.02 -15.29 5.22
N ILE A 188 11.79 -15.76 5.04
CA ILE A 188 10.59 -14.92 5.25
C ILE A 188 10.55 -14.37 6.68
N CYS A 189 10.88 -15.21 7.67
CA CYS A 189 10.91 -14.79 9.07
C CYS A 189 12.03 -13.78 9.33
N LEU A 190 13.26 -14.10 8.90
CA LEU A 190 14.45 -13.27 9.12
C LEU A 190 14.35 -11.91 8.40
N LEU A 191 13.80 -11.88 7.17
CA LEU A 191 13.70 -10.65 6.37
C LEU A 191 12.57 -9.72 6.80
N LYS A 192 11.59 -10.21 7.56
CA LYS A 192 10.41 -9.41 7.95
C LYS A 192 10.79 -8.11 8.64
N ASN A 193 11.55 -8.19 9.74
CA ASN A 193 11.89 -7.01 10.52
C ASN A 193 12.81 -6.04 9.75
N PRO A 194 13.92 -6.48 9.12
CA PRO A 194 14.78 -5.61 8.33
C PRO A 194 14.05 -4.89 7.21
N LEU A 195 13.21 -5.61 6.45
CA LEU A 195 12.46 -5.01 5.34
C LEU A 195 11.41 -4.02 5.83
N MET A 196 10.67 -4.33 6.91
CA MET A 196 9.68 -3.41 7.47
C MET A 196 10.32 -2.12 7.99
N VAL A 197 11.47 -2.23 8.66
CA VAL A 197 12.24 -1.09 9.17
C VAL A 197 12.74 -0.22 8.01
N CYS A 198 13.34 -0.83 6.98
CA CYS A 198 13.78 -0.13 5.78
C CYS A 198 12.62 0.53 5.00
N CYS A 199 11.48 -0.15 4.91
CA CYS A 199 10.30 0.38 4.24
C CYS A 199 9.69 1.55 5.01
N SER A 200 9.64 1.47 6.33
CA SER A 200 9.24 2.60 7.19
C SER A 200 10.11 3.83 6.94
N ARG A 201 11.44 3.68 6.88
CA ARG A 201 12.35 4.78 6.54
C ARG A 201 12.12 5.32 5.14
N TYR A 202 11.98 4.45 4.15
CA TYR A 202 11.70 4.85 2.78
C TYR A 202 10.43 5.71 2.66
N LEU A 203 9.38 5.36 3.40
CA LEU A 203 8.12 6.11 3.39
C LEU A 203 8.20 7.40 4.22
N TYR A 204 8.77 7.33 5.43
CA TYR A 204 8.66 8.39 6.43
C TYR A 204 9.88 9.32 6.49
N VAL A 205 11.09 8.83 6.26
CA VAL A 205 12.34 9.60 6.42
C VAL A 205 12.87 10.07 5.09
N GLU A 206 12.89 9.23 4.06
CA GLU A 206 13.39 9.61 2.74
C GLU A 206 12.49 10.71 2.13
N LYS A 207 13.12 11.71 1.50
CA LYS A 207 12.44 12.88 0.94
C LYS A 207 12.94 13.20 -0.46
N ARG A 208 12.07 13.82 -1.26
CA ARG A 208 12.39 14.42 -2.55
C ARG A 208 11.86 15.84 -2.57
N ARG A 209 12.77 16.82 -2.59
CA ARG A 209 12.43 18.26 -2.51
C ARG A 209 11.55 18.60 -1.29
N GLY A 210 11.85 17.98 -0.15
CA GLY A 210 11.09 18.17 1.10
C GLY A 210 9.81 17.34 1.23
N TYR A 211 9.31 16.72 0.16
CA TYR A 211 8.11 15.86 0.20
C TYR A 211 8.47 14.38 0.30
N ALA A 212 7.50 13.53 0.64
CA ALA A 212 7.68 12.07 0.66
C ALA A 212 8.30 11.56 -0.65
N TYR A 213 9.29 10.68 -0.54
CA TYR A 213 10.01 10.16 -1.70
C TYR A 213 9.11 9.33 -2.62
N ASP A 214 8.27 8.48 -2.02
CA ASP A 214 7.32 7.63 -2.73
C ASP A 214 6.16 8.45 -3.31
N SER A 215 5.84 8.23 -4.59
CA SER A 215 4.80 9.00 -5.29
C SER A 215 3.39 8.71 -4.78
N VAL A 216 3.12 7.47 -4.36
CA VAL A 216 1.82 7.06 -3.80
C VAL A 216 1.66 7.61 -2.40
N ALA A 217 2.71 7.57 -1.58
CA ALA A 217 2.74 8.25 -0.28
C ALA A 217 2.48 9.74 -0.44
N ASN A 218 3.21 10.41 -1.34
CA ASN A 218 3.04 11.82 -1.60
C ASN A 218 1.60 12.14 -2.03
N PHE A 219 0.98 11.33 -2.89
CA PHE A 219 -0.42 11.51 -3.29
C PHE A 219 -1.37 11.48 -2.10
N HIS A 220 -1.33 10.45 -1.26
CA HIS A 220 -2.27 10.32 -0.13
C HIS A 220 -2.02 11.34 0.97
N LEU A 221 -0.76 11.69 1.25
CA LEU A 221 -0.39 12.70 2.24
C LEU A 221 -0.83 14.11 1.82
N ARG A 222 -0.70 14.46 0.52
CA ARG A 222 -1.28 15.71 -0.02
C ARG A 222 -2.79 15.75 0.11
N ASN A 223 -3.45 14.61 0.11
CA ASN A 223 -4.90 14.50 0.31
C ASN A 223 -5.30 14.46 1.79
N GLY A 224 -4.35 14.63 2.72
CA GLY A 224 -4.64 14.71 4.16
C GLY A 224 -4.75 13.38 4.89
N ALA A 225 -4.33 12.29 4.26
CA ALA A 225 -4.29 10.99 4.92
C ALA A 225 -3.17 10.92 5.97
N VAL A 226 -3.38 10.11 6.99
CA VAL A 226 -2.36 9.70 7.96
C VAL A 226 -1.73 8.41 7.48
N MET A 227 -0.40 8.34 7.48
CA MET A 227 0.32 7.10 7.22
C MET A 227 0.13 6.15 8.41
N TRP A 228 -0.78 5.19 8.27
CA TRP A 228 -1.40 4.54 9.43
C TRP A 228 -0.76 3.20 9.79
N ARG A 229 -0.58 2.30 8.82
CA ARG A 229 -0.04 0.96 9.09
C ARG A 229 0.74 0.41 7.91
N LEU A 230 1.93 -0.12 8.19
CA LEU A 230 2.71 -0.91 7.23
C LEU A 230 2.35 -2.38 7.38
N ASN A 231 2.05 -3.03 6.25
CA ASN A 231 1.56 -4.40 6.20
C ASN A 231 2.58 -5.31 5.51
N TRP A 232 3.05 -6.34 6.22
CA TRP A 232 3.94 -7.37 5.72
C TRP A 232 3.18 -8.39 4.87
N LEU A 233 3.72 -8.73 3.69
CA LEU A 233 3.13 -9.70 2.74
C LEU A 233 1.63 -9.45 2.43
N ALA A 234 1.28 -8.18 2.29
CA ALA A 234 -0.06 -7.74 1.92
C ALA A 234 -0.41 -8.07 0.47
N ASP A 235 0.57 -7.99 -0.44
CA ASP A 235 0.44 -8.35 -1.87
C ASP A 235 1.55 -9.34 -2.27
N VAL A 236 1.22 -10.63 -2.28
CA VAL A 236 2.13 -11.71 -2.68
C VAL A 236 2.07 -12.03 -4.18
N SER A 237 1.43 -11.17 -4.99
CA SER A 237 1.50 -11.30 -6.43
C SER A 237 2.95 -11.08 -6.92
N PRO A 238 3.31 -11.58 -8.12
CA PRO A 238 4.62 -11.30 -8.71
C PRO A 238 4.93 -9.80 -8.78
N ARG A 239 3.91 -8.97 -9.01
CA ARG A 239 4.03 -7.51 -9.02
C ARG A 239 4.27 -6.94 -7.63
N GLY A 240 3.52 -7.37 -6.61
CA GLY A 240 3.69 -6.91 -5.23
C GLY A 240 5.07 -7.22 -4.66
N LEU A 241 5.55 -8.45 -4.88
CA LEU A 241 6.91 -8.89 -4.54
C LEU A 241 7.97 -8.03 -5.26
N THR A 242 7.77 -7.79 -6.56
CA THR A 242 8.69 -7.00 -7.39
C THR A 242 8.72 -5.51 -7.02
N ASN A 243 7.60 -4.93 -6.64
CA ASN A 243 7.54 -3.50 -6.29
C ASN A 243 8.12 -3.23 -4.90
N SER A 244 7.79 -4.10 -3.94
CA SER A 244 7.84 -3.74 -2.52
C SER A 244 8.14 -4.91 -1.58
N CYS A 245 8.65 -6.03 -2.09
CA CYS A 245 8.79 -7.27 -1.31
C CYS A 245 7.46 -7.73 -0.69
N GLY A 246 6.35 -7.43 -1.37
CA GLY A 246 4.98 -7.75 -0.96
C GLY A 246 4.39 -6.86 0.13
N MET A 247 5.06 -5.77 0.50
CA MET A 247 4.54 -4.83 1.48
C MET A 247 3.53 -3.84 0.88
N MET A 248 2.51 -3.51 1.65
CA MET A 248 1.58 -2.43 1.33
C MET A 248 1.36 -1.55 2.55
N VAL A 249 0.82 -0.37 2.35
CA VAL A 249 0.60 0.60 3.41
C VAL A 249 -0.85 1.06 3.43
N ASN A 250 -1.42 1.18 4.62
CA ASN A 250 -2.71 1.81 4.82
C ASN A 250 -2.51 3.32 5.04
N TYR A 251 -3.12 4.14 4.19
CA TYR A 251 -3.29 5.57 4.44
C TYR A 251 -4.71 5.81 4.94
N ARG A 252 -4.85 6.23 6.20
CA ARG A 252 -6.15 6.41 6.85
C ARG A 252 -6.61 7.86 6.73
N TYR A 253 -7.83 8.07 6.29
CA TYR A 253 -8.47 9.37 6.21
C TYR A 253 -9.34 9.60 7.44
N TYR A 254 -8.98 10.61 8.24
CA TYR A 254 -9.84 11.16 9.29
C TYR A 254 -10.49 12.40 8.71
N LEU A 255 -11.78 12.32 8.39
CA LEU A 255 -12.45 13.32 7.54
C LEU A 255 -12.39 14.73 8.14
N GLU A 256 -12.60 14.83 9.46
CA GLU A 256 -12.53 16.10 10.20
C GLU A 256 -11.13 16.74 10.19
N GLN A 257 -10.07 15.94 10.04
CA GLN A 257 -8.67 16.41 10.11
C GLN A 257 -7.99 16.44 8.74
N ALA A 258 -8.67 15.99 7.67
CA ALA A 258 -8.04 15.79 6.37
C ALA A 258 -7.51 17.10 5.78
N GLU A 259 -8.25 18.20 5.92
CA GLU A 259 -7.83 19.51 5.43
C GLU A 259 -6.59 20.03 6.17
N ASP A 260 -6.61 20.01 7.51
CA ASP A 260 -5.47 20.40 8.34
C ASP A 260 -4.23 19.55 8.06
N ASN A 261 -4.41 18.23 7.93
CA ASN A 261 -3.33 17.30 7.59
C ASN A 261 -2.72 17.63 6.22
N SER A 262 -3.57 17.92 5.24
CA SER A 262 -3.15 18.30 3.88
C SER A 262 -2.36 19.60 3.90
N LEU A 263 -2.88 20.64 4.55
CA LEU A 263 -2.21 21.93 4.70
C LEU A 263 -0.86 21.78 5.39
N ASN A 264 -0.80 21.04 6.49
CA ASN A 264 0.43 20.80 7.24
C ASN A 264 1.49 20.04 6.41
N TYR A 265 1.08 19.06 5.59
CA TYR A 265 2.00 18.37 4.69
C TYR A 265 2.50 19.27 3.55
N VAL A 266 1.62 20.06 2.94
CA VAL A 266 1.96 20.93 1.81
C VAL A 266 2.82 22.12 2.23
N GLN A 267 2.49 22.77 3.35
CA GLN A 267 3.16 23.98 3.81
C GLN A 267 4.38 23.69 4.68
N ASN A 268 4.25 22.75 5.63
CA ASN A 268 5.29 22.49 6.64
C ASN A 268 6.07 21.20 6.38
N GLN A 269 5.75 20.47 5.30
CA GLN A 269 6.43 19.21 4.93
C GLN A 269 6.37 18.14 6.04
N LYS A 270 5.39 18.26 6.96
CA LYS A 270 5.23 17.38 8.10
C LYS A 270 4.30 16.23 7.76
N ILE A 271 4.78 15.00 7.98
CA ILE A 271 4.02 13.77 7.76
C ILE A 271 3.36 13.33 9.05
N ASN A 272 2.04 13.19 9.04
CA ASN A 272 1.30 12.58 10.14
C ASN A 272 1.36 11.06 9.99
N VAL A 273 1.80 10.39 11.05
CA VAL A 273 2.12 8.96 11.05
C VAL A 273 1.72 8.33 12.39
N CYS A 274 1.33 7.06 12.38
CA CYS A 274 1.06 6.31 13.61
C CYS A 274 2.32 5.67 14.22
N ASP A 275 2.21 5.32 15.51
CA ASP A 275 3.31 4.83 16.34
C ASP A 275 4.06 3.64 15.73
N GLN A 276 3.37 2.71 15.05
CA GLN A 276 4.01 1.56 14.41
C GLN A 276 5.11 2.01 13.43
N ILE A 277 4.80 2.96 12.55
CA ILE A 277 5.73 3.41 11.50
C ILE A 277 6.78 4.36 12.11
N ALA A 278 6.38 5.23 13.03
CA ALA A 278 7.31 6.10 13.75
C ALA A 278 8.35 5.30 14.57
N ALA A 279 7.93 4.26 15.27
CA ALA A 279 8.82 3.38 16.03
C ALA A 279 9.78 2.61 15.10
N LEU A 280 9.27 2.05 13.99
CA LEU A 280 10.10 1.35 13.01
C LEU A 280 11.16 2.26 12.39
N SER A 281 10.84 3.54 12.14
CA SER A 281 11.79 4.49 11.55
C SER A 281 12.79 5.05 12.56
N THR A 282 12.41 5.19 13.83
CA THR A 282 13.31 5.66 14.90
C THR A 282 14.41 4.65 15.21
N SER A 283 14.16 3.35 14.99
CA SER A 283 15.18 2.30 15.12
C SER A 283 16.42 2.50 14.22
N LEU A 284 16.28 3.31 13.16
CA LEU A 284 17.32 3.61 12.17
C LEU A 284 18.08 4.91 12.43
N THR A 285 17.48 5.90 13.10
CA THR A 285 18.13 7.19 13.38
C THR A 285 19.02 7.17 14.61
N ALA A 286 18.87 6.17 15.49
CA ALA A 286 19.61 6.13 16.75
C ALA A 286 21.09 5.72 16.62
N LYS A 287 21.57 5.22 15.46
CA LYS A 287 22.96 4.76 15.26
C LYS A 287 23.38 4.80 13.79
N LEU A 288 23.44 5.99 13.21
CA LEU A 288 24.32 6.31 12.07
C LEU A 288 25.33 7.35 12.52
#